data_AF-A0A812JU73-F1
#
_entry.id   AF-A0A812JU73-F1
#
_cell.length_a   1.000
_cell.length_b   1.000
_cell.length_c   1.000
_cell.angle_alpha   90.00
_cell.angle_beta   90.00
_cell.angle_gamma   90.00
#
_symmetry.space_group_name_H-M   'P 1'
#
loop_
_entity.id
_entity.type
_entity.pdbx_description
1 polymer ?
#
loop_
_entity_poly.entity_id
_entity_poly.type
_entity_poly.pdbx_seq_one_letter_code
_entity_poly.pdbx_strand_id
1 'polypeptide(L)'
;MSGVAVNDACVDLYNQIKMKKDLRYVIFKIENHKEIVTECQGPSGETYKDFVSKLPEGEPRYALVDYEYTSEDGRPQSKLCFVFWSPDDKTTVKDRMVYASSKDALKKKFPGIMKEVQANDMGDLDVKEVDDLMKKK
;
A
#
# COMPACT_ATOMS: atom_id res chain seq x y z
N MET A 1 6.59 -18.71 4.59
CA MET A 1 5.25 -18.24 4.99
C MET A 1 5.31 -17.99 6.48
N SER A 2 5.05 -16.77 6.95
CA SER A 2 5.11 -16.36 8.37
C SER A 2 4.03 -17.00 9.26
N GLY A 3 2.99 -17.57 8.67
CA GLY A 3 1.80 -18.04 9.40
C GLY A 3 0.81 -16.91 9.73
N VAL A 4 1.05 -15.69 9.25
CA VAL A 4 0.15 -14.54 9.45
C VAL A 4 -1.11 -14.71 8.61
N ALA A 5 -2.27 -14.66 9.27
CA ALA A 5 -3.59 -14.69 8.63
C ALA A 5 -3.92 -13.32 7.99
N VAL A 6 -4.83 -13.32 7.02
CA VAL A 6 -5.36 -12.08 6.45
C VAL A 6 -6.80 -11.95 6.92
N ASN A 7 -7.12 -10.85 7.61
CA ASN A 7 -8.49 -10.57 8.01
C ASN A 7 -9.37 -10.34 6.78
N ASP A 8 -10.58 -10.91 6.76
CA ASP A 8 -11.49 -10.82 5.61
C ASP A 8 -11.91 -9.37 5.31
N ALA A 9 -11.93 -8.48 6.31
CA ALA A 9 -12.20 -7.05 6.10
C ALA A 9 -11.19 -6.39 5.15
N CYS A 10 -9.96 -6.91 5.06
CA CYS A 10 -8.97 -6.42 4.10
C CYS A 10 -9.43 -6.68 2.65
N VAL A 11 -10.11 -7.80 2.41
CA VAL A 11 -10.64 -8.17 1.09
C VAL A 11 -11.84 -7.31 0.74
N ASP A 12 -12.71 -7.01 1.71
CA ASP A 12 -13.86 -6.12 1.51
C ASP A 12 -13.42 -4.71 1.12
N LEU A 13 -12.42 -4.15 1.81
CA LEU A 13 -11.86 -2.84 1.48
C LEU A 13 -11.11 -2.82 0.15
N TYR A 14 -10.43 -3.91 -0.19
CA TYR A 14 -9.84 -4.09 -1.52
C TYR A 14 -10.91 -4.04 -2.63
N ASN A 15 -12.04 -4.74 -2.45
CA ASN A 15 -13.13 -4.70 -3.41
C ASN A 15 -13.75 -3.30 -3.48
N GLN A 16 -13.89 -2.61 -2.34
CA GLN A 16 -14.39 -1.25 -2.26
C GLN A 16 -13.50 -0.26 -3.04
N ILE A 17 -12.21 -0.19 -2.74
CA ILE A 17 -11.29 0.73 -3.45
C ILE A 17 -11.19 0.42 -4.94
N LYS A 18 -11.20 -0.87 -5.32
CA LYS A 18 -11.10 -1.29 -6.71
C LYS A 18 -12.36 -1.02 -7.54
N MET A 19 -13.54 -1.29 -6.99
CA MET A 19 -14.80 -1.25 -7.74
C MET A 19 -15.58 0.06 -7.55
N LYS A 20 -15.67 0.55 -6.30
CA LYS A 20 -16.48 1.73 -5.98
C LYS A 20 -15.70 3.03 -6.15
N LYS A 21 -14.37 2.99 -6.06
CA LYS A 21 -13.48 4.18 -6.15
C LYS A 21 -13.88 5.32 -5.19
N ASP A 22 -14.42 4.96 -4.04
CA ASP A 22 -14.81 5.88 -2.96
C ASP A 22 -13.69 6.09 -1.92
N LEU A 23 -12.64 5.28 -1.99
CA LEU A 23 -11.44 5.37 -1.16
C LEU A 23 -10.24 5.80 -1.99
N ARG A 24 -9.42 6.71 -1.45
CA ARG A 24 -8.11 7.08 -2.02
C ARG A 24 -7.05 6.06 -1.64
N TYR A 25 -7.05 5.63 -0.38
CA TYR A 25 -6.08 4.68 0.14
C TYR A 25 -6.65 3.85 1.28
N VAL A 26 -6.04 2.68 1.51
CA VAL A 26 -6.29 1.81 2.66
C VAL A 26 -4.95 1.35 3.20
N ILE A 27 -4.69 1.53 4.50
CA ILE A 27 -3.46 1.12 5.17
C ILE A 27 -3.74 -0.13 6.01
N PHE A 28 -2.85 -1.10 5.92
CA PHE A 28 -2.88 -2.35 6.65
C PHE A 28 -1.63 -2.51 7.51
N LYS A 29 -1.79 -3.17 8.66
CA LYS A 29 -0.71 -3.52 9.57
C LYS A 29 -0.81 -4.98 9.97
N ILE A 30 0.29 -5.55 10.45
CA ILE A 30 0.28 -6.85 11.11
C ILE A 30 0.09 -6.61 12.60
N GLU A 31 -0.99 -7.16 13.16
CA GLU A 31 -1.28 -7.11 14.57
C GLU A 31 -0.79 -8.40 15.25
N ASN A 32 -0.06 -8.23 16.36
CA ASN A 32 0.45 -9.32 17.20
C ASN A 32 1.27 -10.40 16.47
N HIS A 33 1.88 -10.06 15.32
CA HIS A 33 2.58 -11.01 14.43
C HIS A 33 1.72 -12.19 13.96
N LYS A 34 0.38 -12.05 13.98
CA LYS A 34 -0.56 -13.14 13.72
C LYS A 34 -1.56 -12.84 12.63
N GLU A 35 -1.97 -11.60 12.47
CA GLU A 35 -3.05 -11.25 11.55
C GLU A 35 -2.77 -9.90 10.87
N ILE A 36 -3.06 -9.81 9.58
CA ILE A 36 -3.10 -8.54 8.85
C ILE A 36 -4.49 -7.95 9.01
N VAL A 37 -4.54 -6.75 9.56
CA VAL A 37 -5.75 -5.98 9.83
C VAL A 37 -5.68 -4.62 9.15
N THR A 38 -6.84 -4.00 8.98
CA THR A 38 -6.92 -2.61 8.49
C THR A 38 -6.56 -1.66 9.62
N GLU A 39 -5.66 -0.71 9.35
CA GLU A 39 -5.32 0.36 10.28
C GLU A 39 -6.16 1.60 10.03
N CYS A 40 -6.23 2.07 8.78
CA CYS A 40 -7.04 3.22 8.41
C CYS A 40 -7.37 3.24 6.92
N GLN A 41 -8.29 4.12 6.53
CA GLN A 41 -8.70 4.36 5.15
C GLN A 41 -8.88 5.86 4.92
N GLY A 42 -8.52 6.33 3.73
CA GLY A 42 -8.77 7.69 3.28
C GLY A 42 -9.89 7.73 2.24
N PRO A 43 -10.90 8.60 2.38
CA PRO A 43 -11.93 8.80 1.35
C PRO A 43 -11.33 9.40 0.07
N SER A 44 -12.08 9.34 -1.04
CA SER A 44 -11.63 9.80 -2.37
C SER A 44 -11.20 11.28 -2.45
N GLY A 45 -11.66 12.12 -1.50
CA GLY A 45 -11.25 13.53 -1.36
C GLY A 45 -9.88 13.74 -0.73
N GLU A 46 -9.27 12.72 -0.13
CA GLU A 46 -7.89 12.80 0.34
C GLU A 46 -6.90 12.62 -0.81
N THR A 47 -5.67 13.09 -0.58
CA THR A 47 -4.58 13.11 -1.54
C THR A 47 -3.53 12.04 -1.24
N TYR A 48 -2.63 11.81 -2.20
CA TYR A 48 -1.46 10.95 -1.98
C TYR A 48 -0.56 11.47 -0.85
N LYS A 49 -0.48 12.79 -0.65
CA LYS A 49 0.29 13.37 0.46
C LYS A 49 -0.34 13.07 1.81
N ASP A 50 -1.67 13.06 1.88
CA ASP A 50 -2.38 12.67 3.11
C ASP A 50 -2.06 11.21 3.46
N PHE A 51 -2.08 10.31 2.47
CA PHE A 51 -1.62 8.93 2.64
C PHE A 51 -0.19 8.86 3.21
N VAL A 52 0.78 9.52 2.59
CA VAL A 52 2.19 9.49 3.05
C VAL A 52 2.31 10.01 4.48
N SER A 53 1.53 11.04 4.85
CA SER A 53 1.54 11.59 6.22
C SER A 53 1.01 10.63 7.30
N LYS A 54 0.27 9.59 6.92
CA LYS A 54 -0.23 8.55 7.84
C LYS A 54 0.76 7.42 8.07
N LEU A 55 1.83 7.32 7.28
CA LEU A 55 2.80 6.25 7.42
C LEU A 55 3.69 6.49 8.66
N PRO A 56 3.84 5.49 9.54
CA PRO A 56 4.64 5.63 10.75
C PRO A 56 6.13 5.58 10.44
N GLU A 57 6.95 6.33 11.17
CA GLU A 57 8.39 6.40 10.91
C GLU A 57 9.17 5.12 11.24
N GLY A 58 8.67 4.27 12.14
CA GLY A 58 9.44 3.15 12.70
C GLY A 58 8.80 1.77 12.53
N GLU A 59 7.68 1.69 11.80
CA GLU A 59 6.97 0.43 11.63
C GLU A 59 6.55 0.21 10.17
N PRO A 60 6.61 -1.04 9.66
CA PRO A 60 6.16 -1.32 8.31
C PRO A 60 4.65 -1.25 8.19
N ARG A 61 4.18 -0.93 6.98
CA ARG A 61 2.77 -0.93 6.58
C ARG A 61 2.61 -1.46 5.17
N TYR A 62 1.47 -2.07 4.90
CA TYR A 62 1.01 -2.27 3.53
C TYR A 62 -0.05 -1.22 3.23
N ALA A 63 -0.20 -0.85 1.97
CA ALA A 63 -1.32 -0.03 1.56
C ALA A 63 -1.81 -0.38 0.15
N LEU A 64 -3.07 -0.06 -0.09
CA LEU A 64 -3.65 0.08 -1.40
C LEU A 64 -3.87 1.56 -1.65
N VAL A 65 -3.46 2.05 -2.82
CA VAL A 65 -3.58 3.47 -3.17
C VAL A 65 -4.14 3.58 -4.59
N ASP A 66 -5.27 4.26 -4.77
CA ASP A 66 -5.75 4.67 -6.09
C ASP A 66 -4.97 5.93 -6.52
N TYR A 67 -3.83 5.68 -7.17
CA TYR A 67 -2.87 6.71 -7.52
C TYR A 67 -3.27 7.36 -8.85
N GLU A 68 -3.49 8.67 -8.82
CA GLU A 68 -3.74 9.49 -10.00
C GLU A 68 -2.43 10.00 -10.59
N TYR A 69 -2.26 9.81 -11.89
CA TYR A 69 -1.09 10.27 -12.64
C TYR A 69 -1.51 10.74 -14.03
N THR A 70 -0.64 11.54 -14.65
CA THR A 70 -0.83 11.94 -16.06
C THR A 70 -0.04 11.00 -16.95
N SER A 71 -0.69 10.35 -17.92
CA SER A 71 -0.01 9.48 -18.89
C SER A 71 0.90 10.29 -19.83
N GLU A 72 1.79 9.62 -20.56
CA GLU A 72 2.66 10.27 -21.56
C GLU A 72 1.87 11.11 -22.58
N ASP A 73 0.67 10.64 -22.96
CA ASP A 73 -0.25 11.36 -23.86
C ASP A 73 -0.99 12.56 -23.21
N GLY A 74 -0.63 12.95 -21.99
CA GLY A 74 -1.24 14.08 -21.27
C GLY A 74 -2.64 13.82 -20.71
N ARG A 75 -3.09 12.56 -20.66
CA ARG A 75 -4.42 12.20 -20.14
C ARG A 75 -4.34 11.85 -18.65
N PRO A 76 -5.28 12.34 -17.81
CA PRO A 76 -5.38 11.88 -16.43
C PRO A 76 -5.78 10.40 -16.41
N GLN A 77 -5.06 9.61 -15.63
CA GLN A 77 -5.32 8.20 -15.39
C GLN A 77 -5.23 7.91 -13.89
N SER A 78 -5.91 6.86 -13.44
CA SER A 78 -5.73 6.32 -12.10
C SER A 78 -5.42 4.82 -12.17
N LYS A 79 -4.54 4.35 -11.28
CA LYS A 79 -4.21 2.93 -11.14
C LYS A 79 -4.17 2.58 -9.65
N LEU A 80 -4.78 1.45 -9.33
CA LEU A 80 -4.66 0.85 -8.01
C LEU A 80 -3.24 0.27 -7.86
N CYS A 81 -2.51 0.78 -6.88
CA CYS A 81 -1.16 0.36 -6.54
C CYS A 81 -1.11 -0.29 -5.16
N PHE A 82 -0.29 -1.33 -5.02
CA PHE A 82 0.10 -1.87 -3.72
C PHE A 82 1.38 -1.19 -3.26
N VAL A 83 1.37 -0.60 -2.07
CA VAL A 83 2.55 0.01 -1.46
C VAL A 83 2.99 -0.86 -0.29
N PHE A 84 4.28 -1.19 -0.23
CA PHE A 84 4.91 -1.78 0.94
C PHE A 84 5.89 -0.78 1.53
N TRP A 85 5.50 -0.18 2.66
CA TRP A 85 6.32 0.70 3.47
C TRP A 85 7.08 -0.11 4.50
N SER A 86 8.41 0.00 4.53
CA SER A 86 9.28 -0.69 5.49
C SER A 86 10.49 0.19 5.82
N PRO A 87 10.40 1.10 6.82
CA PRO A 87 11.49 1.98 7.17
C PRO A 87 12.62 1.19 7.81
N ASP A 88 13.53 0.70 6.98
CA ASP A 88 14.48 -0.36 7.30
C ASP A 88 15.46 0.05 8.41
N ASP A 89 15.84 1.32 8.50
CA ASP A 89 16.75 1.81 9.54
C ASP A 89 16.09 1.97 10.91
N LYS A 90 14.76 2.09 10.94
CA LYS A 90 13.98 2.38 12.15
C LYS A 90 13.12 1.18 12.61
N THR A 91 13.09 0.11 11.82
CA THR A 91 12.29 -1.10 12.07
C THR A 91 13.13 -2.25 12.60
N THR A 92 12.62 -2.98 13.59
CA THR A 92 13.29 -4.19 14.09
C THR A 92 13.44 -5.26 13.00
N VAL A 93 14.54 -6.02 13.03
CA VAL A 93 14.77 -7.12 12.05
C VAL A 93 13.61 -8.12 12.06
N LYS A 94 13.05 -8.40 13.23
CA LYS A 94 11.91 -9.31 13.38
C LYS A 94 10.68 -8.81 12.64
N ASP A 95 10.29 -7.54 12.85
CA ASP A 95 9.11 -6.98 12.20
C ASP A 95 9.29 -6.93 10.69
N ARG A 96 10.47 -6.49 10.22
CA ARG A 96 10.80 -6.48 8.79
C ARG A 96 10.67 -7.86 8.16
N MET A 97 11.20 -8.90 8.81
CA MET A 97 11.07 -10.28 8.32
C MET A 97 9.61 -10.75 8.30
N VAL A 98 8.83 -10.47 9.35
CA VAL A 98 7.41 -10.86 9.41
C VAL A 98 6.62 -10.16 8.30
N TYR A 99 6.82 -8.86 8.09
CA TYR A 99 6.15 -8.13 7.02
C TYR A 99 6.62 -8.59 5.63
N ALA A 100 7.92 -8.73 5.39
CA ALA A 100 8.42 -9.20 4.10
C ALA A 100 7.85 -10.59 3.74
N SER A 101 7.80 -11.51 4.70
CA SER A 101 7.32 -12.89 4.50
C SER A 101 5.79 -13.04 4.50
N SER A 102 5.04 -12.03 4.95
CA SER A 102 3.56 -12.00 4.92
C SER A 102 3.00 -11.26 3.70
N LYS A 103 3.82 -10.43 3.04
CA LYS A 103 3.43 -9.61 1.87
C LYS A 103 2.71 -10.43 0.79
N ASP A 104 3.27 -11.58 0.44
CA ASP A 104 2.71 -12.43 -0.61
C ASP A 104 1.34 -13.02 -0.25
N ALA A 105 1.08 -13.28 1.04
CA ALA A 105 -0.21 -13.78 1.50
C ALA A 105 -1.30 -12.73 1.30
N LEU A 106 -1.01 -11.47 1.61
CA LEU A 106 -1.91 -10.35 1.38
C LEU A 106 -2.15 -10.10 -0.11
N LYS A 107 -1.07 -10.02 -0.90
CA LYS A 107 -1.17 -9.77 -2.35
C LYS A 107 -1.99 -10.81 -3.08
N LYS A 108 -1.92 -12.09 -2.68
CA LYS A 108 -2.74 -13.16 -3.26
C LYS A 108 -4.24 -12.93 -3.08
N LYS A 109 -4.66 -12.18 -2.05
CA LYS A 109 -6.05 -11.78 -1.83
C LYS A 109 -6.48 -10.59 -2.70
N PHE A 110 -5.54 -9.91 -3.34
CA PHE A 110 -5.77 -8.68 -4.12
C PHE A 110 -5.47 -8.88 -5.63
N PRO A 111 -6.27 -9.68 -6.36
CA PRO A 111 -5.95 -10.06 -7.74
C PRO A 111 -6.07 -8.91 -8.75
N GLY A 112 -5.03 -8.72 -9.58
CA GLY A 112 -5.05 -7.72 -10.65
C GLY A 112 -4.52 -6.34 -10.27
N ILE A 113 -3.80 -6.24 -9.14
CA ILE A 113 -2.92 -5.09 -8.90
C ILE A 113 -1.70 -5.23 -9.82
N MET A 114 -1.49 -4.23 -10.68
CA MET A 114 -0.42 -4.26 -11.69
C MET A 114 0.85 -3.55 -11.24
N LYS A 115 0.75 -2.62 -10.29
CA LYS A 115 1.86 -1.80 -9.82
C LYS A 115 2.10 -1.99 -8.34
N GLU A 116 3.36 -2.20 -7.99
CA GLU A 116 3.82 -2.33 -6.62
C GLU A 116 4.95 -1.33 -6.37
N VAL A 117 4.83 -0.57 -5.29
CA VAL A 117 5.88 0.31 -4.77
C VAL A 117 6.42 -0.36 -3.50
N GLN A 118 7.72 -0.61 -3.44
CA GLN A 118 8.39 -0.93 -2.20
C GLN A 118 9.20 0.29 -1.78
N ALA A 119 8.89 0.84 -0.60
CA ALA A 119 9.48 2.05 -0.07
C ALA A 119 10.14 1.75 1.29
N ASN A 120 11.42 2.07 1.39
CA ASN A 120 12.21 1.91 2.62
C ASN A 120 12.55 3.26 3.27
N ASP A 121 12.35 4.36 2.56
CA ASP A 121 12.39 5.72 3.10
C ASP A 121 11.35 6.64 2.45
N MET A 122 11.22 7.87 2.96
CA MET A 122 10.25 8.83 2.43
C MET A 122 10.56 9.28 1.00
N GLY A 123 11.81 9.18 0.55
CA GLY A 123 12.22 9.53 -0.82
C GLY A 123 11.69 8.52 -1.84
N ASP A 124 11.61 7.24 -1.49
CA ASP A 124 10.96 6.22 -2.34
C ASP A 124 9.47 6.51 -2.61
N LEU A 125 8.84 7.29 -1.74
CA LEU A 125 7.44 7.71 -1.84
C LEU A 125 7.28 9.07 -2.51
N ASP A 126 8.36 9.71 -2.96
CA ASP A 126 8.28 10.99 -3.65
C ASP A 126 7.41 10.87 -4.90
N VAL A 127 6.56 11.88 -5.11
CA VAL A 127 5.58 11.93 -6.20
C VAL A 127 6.24 11.64 -7.55
N LYS A 128 7.46 12.12 -7.77
CA LYS A 128 8.20 11.92 -9.02
C LYS A 128 8.56 10.44 -9.26
N GLU A 129 9.11 9.78 -8.24
CA GLU A 129 9.52 8.37 -8.32
C GLU A 129 8.30 7.46 -8.56
N VAL A 130 7.21 7.73 -7.83
CA VAL A 130 5.96 6.99 -7.98
C VAL A 130 5.32 7.25 -9.34
N ASP A 131 5.30 8.50 -9.82
CA ASP A 131 4.82 8.84 -11.17
C ASP A 131 5.55 8.06 -12.26
N ASP A 132 6.89 8.02 -12.19
CA ASP A 132 7.72 7.34 -13.16
C ASP A 132 7.47 5.82 -13.14
N LEU A 133 7.19 5.25 -11.96
CA LEU A 133 6.75 3.85 -11.84
C LEU A 133 5.38 3.61 -12.47
N MET A 134 4.42 4.52 -12.30
CA MET A 134 3.06 4.38 -12.85
C MET A 134 3.01 4.45 -14.37
N LYS A 135 3.88 5.29 -14.96
CA LYS A 135 3.99 5.51 -16.41
C LYS A 135 4.65 4.35 -17.15
N LYS A 136 5.55 3.61 -16.48
CA LYS A 136 6.14 2.39 -17.06
C LYS A 136 5.02 1.41 -17.46
N LYS A 137 5.09 0.86 -18.67
CA LYS A 137 4.12 -0.13 -19.16
C LYS A 137 4.17 -1.42 -18.34
#